data_AF-A0A2K5IB91-F1
#
_entry.id   AF-A0A2K5IB91-F1
#
_cell.length_a   1.000
_cell.length_b   1.000
_cell.length_c   1.000
_cell.angle_alpha   90.00
_cell.angle_beta   90.00
_cell.angle_gamma   90.00
#
_symmetry.space_group_name_H-M   'P 1'
#
loop_
_entity.id
_entity.type
_entity.pdbx_description
1 polymer ?
#
loop_
_entity_poly.entity_id
_entity_poly.type
_entity_poly.pdbx_seq_one_letter_code
_entity_poly.pdbx_strand_id
1 'polypeptide(L)'
;EHMQDKRIMKAVEQQQQEEEDEKIRKFIKAKKCLIQMGKEKEAETHRLMEKRRERIHNFLSELLKEKLDNEDMIIARDIAEAEAEWEKREREKDEKNKAELKTIAEYRAIVMKNKEEEERQRKIEAKEQLLAVMKADQIFWEHEKEKKYKADKEHREVQDAHIQQMAKNKFNAKQAKQAELDYCKLTEALVAEKEKEFQDYAREVIELESETTNKYIYPLVKAVKGGPGGGHGPVLVDRGGLRPSYQANDITGVQLPFYNSQGPKYNFQKSKRRLGFTW
;
A
#
# COMPACT_ATOMS: atom_id res chain seq x y z
N GLU A 1 -120.25 -136.93 -18.48
CA GLU A 1 -119.83 -135.69 -19.18
C GLU A 1 -119.48 -134.59 -18.16
N HIS A 2 -118.31 -134.65 -17.53
CA HIS A 2 -117.91 -133.69 -16.47
C HIS A 2 -116.62 -132.90 -16.83
N MET A 3 -116.07 -133.19 -18.01
CA MET A 3 -114.81 -132.64 -18.54
C MET A 3 -115.01 -131.54 -19.60
N GLN A 4 -116.21 -131.42 -20.19
CA GLN A 4 -116.53 -130.35 -21.15
C GLN A 4 -116.95 -129.05 -20.45
N ASP A 5 -117.80 -129.11 -19.43
CA ASP A 5 -118.24 -127.91 -18.68
C ASP A 5 -117.11 -127.21 -17.91
N LYS A 6 -116.13 -127.98 -17.43
CA LYS A 6 -114.93 -127.44 -16.77
C LYS A 6 -114.00 -126.69 -17.74
N ARG A 7 -114.06 -127.00 -19.04
CA ARG A 7 -113.33 -126.28 -20.09
C ARG A 7 -114.05 -124.99 -20.51
N ILE A 8 -115.38 -124.99 -20.51
CA ILE A 8 -116.19 -123.80 -20.85
C ILE A 8 -116.09 -122.74 -19.74
N MET A 9 -116.22 -123.10 -18.47
CA MET A 9 -116.06 -122.12 -17.38
C MET A 9 -114.66 -121.49 -17.36
N LYS A 10 -113.61 -122.26 -17.62
CA LYS A 10 -112.24 -121.74 -17.68
C LYS A 10 -112.01 -120.81 -18.87
N ALA A 11 -112.70 -121.05 -20.00
CA ALA A 11 -112.63 -120.18 -21.17
C ALA A 11 -113.36 -118.84 -20.95
N VAL A 12 -114.52 -118.86 -20.27
CA VAL A 12 -115.26 -117.63 -19.90
C VAL A 12 -114.47 -116.79 -18.88
N GLU A 13 -113.85 -117.43 -17.90
CA GLU A 13 -113.03 -116.76 -16.88
C GLU A 13 -111.74 -116.16 -17.49
N GLN A 14 -111.13 -116.84 -18.47
CA GLN A 14 -110.02 -116.28 -19.27
C GLN A 14 -110.46 -115.08 -20.11
N GLN A 15 -111.65 -115.12 -20.70
CA GLN A 15 -112.18 -114.00 -21.48
C GLN A 15 -112.48 -112.77 -20.60
N GLN A 16 -113.00 -112.99 -19.38
CA GLN A 16 -113.21 -111.93 -18.40
C GLN A 16 -111.87 -111.34 -17.90
N GLN A 17 -110.86 -112.18 -17.65
CA GLN A 17 -109.52 -111.71 -17.32
C GLN A 17 -108.88 -110.88 -18.45
N GLU A 18 -109.05 -111.28 -19.71
CA GLU A 18 -108.57 -110.52 -20.86
C GLU A 18 -109.29 -109.18 -21.03
N GLU A 19 -110.61 -109.11 -20.77
CA GLU A 19 -111.37 -107.86 -20.80
C GLU A 19 -111.00 -106.91 -19.65
N GLU A 20 -110.77 -107.43 -18.45
CA GLU A 20 -110.30 -106.66 -17.31
C GLU A 20 -108.87 -106.16 -17.54
N ASP A 21 -107.98 -106.99 -18.07
CA ASP A 21 -106.63 -106.60 -18.47
C ASP A 21 -106.64 -105.55 -19.59
N GLU A 22 -107.57 -105.64 -20.56
CA GLU A 22 -107.76 -104.59 -21.56
C GLU A 22 -108.24 -103.28 -20.94
N LYS A 23 -109.17 -103.31 -19.98
CA LYS A 23 -109.63 -102.12 -19.25
C LYS A 23 -108.49 -101.50 -18.44
N ILE A 24 -107.67 -102.32 -17.77
CA ILE A 24 -106.47 -101.89 -17.04
C ILE A 24 -105.46 -101.25 -18.00
N ARG A 25 -105.20 -101.86 -19.17
CA ARG A 25 -104.31 -101.28 -20.20
C ARG A 25 -104.82 -99.94 -20.71
N LYS A 26 -106.12 -99.81 -20.99
CA LYS A 26 -106.75 -98.54 -21.42
C LYS A 26 -106.59 -97.47 -20.34
N PHE A 27 -106.82 -97.81 -19.06
CA PHE A 27 -106.65 -96.88 -17.94
C PHE A 27 -105.19 -96.45 -17.72
N ILE A 28 -104.24 -97.39 -17.77
CA ILE A 28 -102.80 -97.09 -17.68
C ILE A 28 -102.37 -96.17 -18.83
N LYS A 29 -102.84 -96.43 -20.05
CA LYS A 29 -102.55 -95.59 -21.23
C LYS A 29 -103.11 -94.17 -21.06
N ALA A 30 -104.34 -94.04 -20.57
CA ALA A 30 -104.95 -92.73 -20.27
C ALA A 30 -104.18 -91.99 -19.16
N LYS A 31 -103.82 -92.67 -18.06
CA LYS A 31 -103.03 -92.09 -16.96
C LYS A 31 -101.64 -91.66 -17.41
N LYS A 32 -100.97 -92.45 -18.26
CA LYS A 32 -99.68 -92.09 -18.87
C LYS A 32 -99.80 -90.85 -19.76
N CYS A 33 -100.88 -90.75 -20.54
CA CYS A 33 -101.17 -89.58 -21.37
C CYS A 33 -101.36 -88.31 -20.52
N LEU A 34 -102.14 -88.39 -19.43
CA LEU A 34 -102.35 -87.28 -18.51
C LEU A 34 -101.06 -86.82 -17.81
N ILE A 35 -100.20 -87.76 -17.39
CA ILE A 35 -98.89 -87.45 -16.81
C ILE A 35 -97.99 -86.74 -17.84
N GLN A 36 -98.00 -87.21 -19.10
CA GLN A 36 -97.21 -86.60 -20.18
C GLN A 36 -97.67 -85.16 -20.48
N MET A 37 -98.98 -84.94 -20.59
CA MET A 37 -99.54 -83.59 -20.74
C MET A 37 -99.23 -82.68 -19.55
N GLY A 38 -99.19 -83.22 -18.32
CA GLY A 38 -98.78 -82.49 -17.13
C GLY A 38 -97.32 -82.04 -17.21
N LYS A 39 -96.40 -82.95 -17.59
CA LYS A 39 -94.97 -82.65 -17.77
C LYS A 39 -94.72 -81.63 -18.89
N GLU A 40 -95.48 -81.70 -19.98
CA GLU A 40 -95.36 -80.77 -21.10
C GLU A 40 -95.81 -79.36 -20.71
N LYS A 41 -96.92 -79.23 -19.98
CA LYS A 41 -97.38 -77.93 -19.44
C LYS A 41 -96.38 -77.35 -18.44
N GLU A 42 -95.85 -78.17 -17.54
CA GLU A 42 -94.82 -77.75 -16.58
C GLU A 42 -93.56 -77.28 -17.33
N ALA A 43 -93.07 -78.04 -18.31
CA ALA A 43 -91.93 -77.66 -19.14
C ALA A 43 -92.17 -76.37 -19.95
N GLU A 44 -93.38 -76.16 -20.47
CA GLU A 44 -93.76 -74.92 -21.16
C GLU A 44 -93.77 -73.72 -20.19
N THR A 45 -94.34 -73.87 -18.99
CA THR A 45 -94.31 -72.82 -17.97
C THR A 45 -92.88 -72.50 -17.52
N HIS A 46 -92.02 -73.50 -17.38
CA HIS A 46 -90.59 -73.30 -17.12
C HIS A 46 -89.88 -72.55 -18.24
N ARG A 47 -90.11 -72.94 -19.51
CA ARG A 47 -89.55 -72.21 -20.66
C ARG A 47 -89.98 -70.75 -20.70
N LEU A 48 -91.25 -70.47 -20.40
CA LEU A 48 -91.75 -69.09 -20.36
C LEU A 48 -91.11 -68.30 -19.21
N MET A 49 -90.95 -68.92 -18.04
CA MET A 49 -90.25 -68.32 -16.90
C MET A 49 -88.78 -68.03 -17.20
N GLU A 50 -88.06 -68.96 -17.84
CA GLU A 50 -86.66 -68.75 -18.24
C GLU A 50 -86.54 -67.64 -19.29
N LYS A 51 -87.38 -67.62 -20.33
CA LYS A 51 -87.41 -66.50 -21.30
C LYS A 51 -87.68 -65.15 -20.61
N ARG A 52 -88.52 -65.13 -19.58
CA ARG A 52 -88.75 -63.91 -18.78
C ARG A 52 -87.50 -63.52 -17.99
N ARG A 53 -86.80 -64.47 -17.38
CA ARG A 53 -85.54 -64.23 -16.67
C ARG A 53 -84.44 -63.75 -17.61
N GLU A 54 -84.27 -64.37 -18.77
CA GLU A 54 -83.30 -63.99 -19.80
C GLU A 54 -83.52 -62.55 -20.28
N ARG A 55 -84.77 -62.14 -20.53
CA ARG A 55 -85.07 -60.74 -20.89
C ARG A 55 -84.70 -59.75 -19.79
N ILE A 56 -85.00 -60.08 -18.54
CA ILE A 56 -84.63 -59.24 -17.39
C ILE A 56 -83.11 -59.19 -17.25
N HIS A 57 -82.42 -60.33 -17.41
CA HIS A 57 -80.98 -60.41 -17.33
C HIS A 57 -80.30 -59.58 -18.42
N ASN A 58 -80.73 -59.72 -19.68
CA ASN A 58 -80.17 -58.96 -20.80
C ASN A 58 -80.36 -57.45 -20.60
N PHE A 59 -81.57 -57.02 -20.18
CA PHE A 59 -81.85 -55.62 -19.89
C PHE A 59 -80.95 -55.06 -18.77
N LEU A 60 -80.78 -55.82 -17.68
CA LEU A 60 -79.89 -55.42 -16.57
C LEU A 60 -78.42 -55.38 -17.01
N SER A 61 -77.99 -56.33 -17.84
CA SER A 61 -76.62 -56.37 -18.38
C SER A 61 -76.33 -55.21 -19.33
N GLU A 62 -77.28 -54.83 -20.19
CA GLU A 62 -77.18 -53.66 -21.06
C GLU A 62 -77.11 -52.36 -20.24
N LEU A 63 -77.99 -52.22 -19.24
CA LEU A 63 -77.98 -51.05 -18.35
C LEU A 63 -76.65 -50.93 -17.58
N LEU A 64 -76.12 -52.06 -17.06
CA LEU A 64 -74.85 -52.07 -16.36
C LEU A 64 -73.70 -51.70 -17.30
N LYS A 65 -73.70 -52.23 -18.52
CA LYS A 65 -72.67 -51.93 -19.53
C LYS A 65 -72.68 -50.45 -19.91
N GLU A 66 -73.85 -49.86 -20.16
CA GLU A 66 -73.96 -48.43 -20.46
C GLU A 66 -73.47 -47.56 -19.30
N LYS A 67 -73.73 -47.95 -18.04
CA LYS A 67 -73.19 -47.25 -16.87
C LYS A 67 -71.66 -47.30 -16.80
N LEU A 68 -71.08 -48.48 -17.01
CA LEU A 68 -69.63 -48.66 -17.02
C LEU A 68 -68.97 -47.88 -18.15
N ASP A 69 -69.50 -47.96 -19.38
CA ASP A 69 -68.95 -47.24 -20.54
C ASP A 69 -69.00 -45.71 -20.32
N ASN A 70 -70.06 -45.19 -19.69
CA ASN A 70 -70.15 -43.78 -19.32
C ASN A 70 -69.16 -43.37 -18.22
N GLU A 71 -68.93 -44.24 -17.22
CA GLU A 71 -67.95 -44.01 -16.16
C GLU A 71 -66.53 -43.95 -16.73
N ASP A 72 -66.16 -44.88 -17.61
CA ASP A 72 -64.86 -44.90 -18.28
C ASP A 72 -64.63 -43.65 -19.13
N MET A 73 -65.67 -43.15 -19.82
CA MET A 73 -65.60 -41.89 -20.56
C MET A 73 -65.38 -40.66 -19.66
N ILE A 74 -66.04 -40.62 -18.49
CA ILE A 74 -65.86 -39.54 -17.52
C ILE A 74 -64.44 -39.59 -16.96
N ILE A 75 -63.98 -40.78 -16.57
CA ILE A 75 -62.62 -40.98 -16.05
C ILE A 75 -61.57 -40.57 -17.08
N ALA A 76 -61.73 -40.97 -18.34
CA ALA A 76 -60.79 -40.61 -19.41
C ALA A 76 -60.74 -39.09 -19.64
N ARG A 77 -61.89 -38.40 -19.59
CA ARG A 77 -61.94 -36.94 -19.70
C ARG A 77 -61.25 -36.25 -18.54
N ASP A 78 -61.52 -36.71 -17.31
CA ASP A 78 -60.95 -36.12 -16.10
C ASP A 78 -59.42 -36.34 -16.04
N ILE A 79 -58.93 -37.49 -16.50
CA ILE A 79 -57.50 -37.77 -16.68
C ILE A 79 -56.89 -36.82 -17.72
N ALA A 80 -57.53 -36.66 -18.88
CA ALA A 80 -57.02 -35.78 -19.93
C ALA A 80 -56.97 -34.30 -19.49
N GLU A 81 -57.97 -33.84 -18.74
CA GLU A 81 -57.98 -32.49 -18.17
C GLU A 81 -56.86 -32.31 -17.13
N ALA A 82 -56.67 -33.31 -16.24
CA ALA A 82 -55.60 -33.29 -15.26
C ALA A 82 -54.22 -33.27 -15.92
N GLU A 83 -53.98 -34.11 -16.93
CA GLU A 83 -52.72 -34.16 -17.68
C GLU A 83 -52.44 -32.83 -18.40
N ALA A 84 -53.44 -32.24 -19.05
CA ALA A 84 -53.29 -30.95 -19.72
C ALA A 84 -52.95 -29.80 -18.75
N GLU A 85 -53.55 -29.81 -17.56
CA GLU A 85 -53.23 -28.87 -16.47
C GLU A 85 -51.81 -29.07 -15.93
N TRP A 86 -51.38 -30.33 -15.73
CA TRP A 86 -50.01 -30.64 -15.32
C TRP A 86 -48.99 -30.19 -16.36
N GLU A 87 -49.23 -30.44 -17.64
CA GLU A 87 -48.35 -30.05 -18.72
C GLU A 87 -48.20 -28.53 -18.83
N LYS A 88 -49.30 -27.77 -18.68
CA LYS A 88 -49.24 -26.30 -18.61
C LYS A 88 -48.40 -25.81 -17.44
N ARG A 89 -48.62 -26.35 -16.23
CA ARG A 89 -47.85 -25.96 -15.04
C ARG A 89 -46.37 -26.26 -15.20
N GLU A 90 -46.02 -27.39 -15.80
CA GLU A 90 -44.62 -27.75 -16.00
C GLU A 90 -43.95 -26.86 -17.04
N ARG A 91 -44.65 -26.53 -18.14
CA ARG A 91 -44.18 -25.55 -19.12
C ARG A 91 -43.95 -24.17 -18.49
N GLU A 92 -44.88 -23.69 -17.66
CA GLU A 92 -44.72 -22.40 -16.97
C GLU A 92 -43.53 -22.39 -16.01
N LYS A 93 -43.28 -23.49 -15.28
CA LYS A 93 -42.10 -23.61 -14.41
C LYS A 93 -40.82 -23.61 -15.23
N ASP A 94 -40.77 -24.37 -16.32
CA ASP A 94 -39.59 -24.44 -17.19
C ASP A 94 -39.29 -23.09 -17.84
N GLU A 95 -40.31 -22.35 -18.25
CA GLU A 95 -40.16 -20.99 -18.77
C GLU A 95 -39.63 -20.02 -17.71
N LYS A 96 -40.16 -20.07 -16.48
CA LYS A 96 -39.66 -19.27 -15.34
C LYS A 96 -38.21 -19.62 -15.01
N ASN A 97 -37.90 -20.89 -14.86
CA ASN A 97 -36.55 -21.38 -14.59
C ASN A 97 -35.58 -20.93 -15.70
N LYS A 98 -35.99 -21.03 -16.96
CA LYS A 98 -35.18 -20.58 -18.11
C LYS A 98 -34.97 -19.07 -18.09
N ALA A 99 -35.97 -18.28 -17.72
CA ALA A 99 -35.84 -16.84 -17.59
C ALA A 99 -34.88 -16.47 -16.44
N GLU A 100 -35.00 -17.10 -15.27
CA GLU A 100 -34.10 -16.89 -14.13
C GLU A 100 -32.65 -17.30 -14.45
N LEU A 101 -32.45 -18.42 -15.14
CA LEU A 101 -31.11 -18.83 -15.58
C LEU A 101 -30.49 -17.82 -16.54
N LYS A 102 -31.29 -17.21 -17.43
CA LYS A 102 -30.82 -16.13 -18.32
C LYS A 102 -30.43 -14.88 -17.55
N THR A 103 -31.24 -14.44 -16.59
CA THR A 103 -30.92 -13.24 -15.79
C THR A 103 -29.67 -13.46 -14.94
N ILE A 104 -29.48 -14.66 -14.38
CA ILE A 104 -28.25 -15.02 -13.65
C ILE A 104 -27.04 -15.00 -14.58
N ALA A 105 -27.16 -15.53 -15.80
CA ALA A 105 -26.07 -15.53 -16.78
C ALA A 105 -25.70 -14.11 -17.22
N GLU A 106 -26.68 -13.26 -17.50
CA GLU A 106 -26.49 -11.84 -17.86
C GLU A 106 -25.82 -11.07 -16.72
N TYR A 107 -26.30 -11.25 -15.48
CA TYR A 107 -25.68 -10.63 -14.31
C TYR A 107 -24.22 -11.05 -14.14
N ARG A 108 -23.91 -12.35 -14.28
CA ARG A 108 -22.53 -12.86 -14.20
C ARG A 108 -21.65 -12.25 -15.30
N ALA A 109 -22.15 -12.12 -16.52
CA ALA A 109 -21.42 -11.50 -17.63
C ALA A 109 -21.11 -10.02 -17.34
N ILE A 110 -22.08 -9.27 -16.81
CA ILE A 110 -21.90 -7.85 -16.44
C ILE A 110 -20.85 -7.73 -15.33
N VAL A 111 -20.94 -8.53 -14.26
CA VAL A 111 -19.98 -8.49 -13.15
C VAL A 111 -18.56 -8.80 -13.63
N MET A 112 -18.40 -9.80 -14.50
CA MET A 112 -17.10 -10.14 -15.07
C MET A 112 -16.52 -8.99 -15.91
N LYS A 113 -17.35 -8.37 -16.75
CA LYS A 113 -16.94 -7.23 -17.57
C LYS A 113 -16.55 -6.02 -16.72
N ASN A 114 -17.37 -5.67 -15.73
CA ASN A 114 -17.10 -4.55 -14.83
C ASN A 114 -15.80 -4.77 -14.04
N LYS A 115 -15.58 -5.99 -13.52
CA LYS A 115 -14.33 -6.34 -12.82
C LYS A 115 -13.10 -6.18 -13.73
N GLU A 116 -13.21 -6.60 -14.98
CA GLU A 116 -12.12 -6.44 -15.95
C GLU A 116 -11.84 -4.95 -16.25
N GLU A 117 -12.89 -4.13 -16.41
CA GLU A 117 -12.77 -2.68 -16.60
C GLU A 117 -12.14 -1.98 -15.38
N GLU A 118 -12.56 -2.34 -14.17
CA GLU A 118 -11.95 -1.85 -12.93
C GLU A 118 -10.46 -2.21 -12.83
N GLU A 119 -10.07 -3.43 -13.18
CA GLU A 119 -8.66 -3.82 -13.18
C GLU A 119 -7.84 -3.05 -14.22
N ARG A 120 -8.40 -2.80 -15.41
CA ARG A 120 -7.75 -1.95 -16.41
C ARG A 120 -7.58 -0.53 -15.88
N GLN A 121 -8.61 0.03 -15.26
CA GLN A 121 -8.57 1.38 -14.69
C GLN A 121 -7.54 1.48 -13.56
N ARG A 122 -7.51 0.52 -12.62
CA ARG A 122 -6.49 0.46 -11.55
C ARG A 122 -5.07 0.39 -12.12
N LYS A 123 -4.86 -0.34 -13.22
CA LYS A 123 -3.55 -0.41 -13.89
C LYS A 123 -3.16 0.92 -14.52
N ILE A 124 -4.11 1.68 -15.07
CA ILE A 124 -3.86 3.01 -15.63
C ILE A 124 -3.52 3.98 -14.49
N GLU A 125 -4.35 4.03 -13.45
CA GLU A 125 -4.14 4.90 -12.28
C GLU A 125 -2.81 4.60 -11.59
N ALA A 126 -2.45 3.33 -11.43
CA ALA A 126 -1.16 2.95 -10.86
C ALA A 126 0.03 3.45 -11.70
N LYS A 127 -0.08 3.42 -13.04
CA LYS A 127 0.94 3.97 -13.94
C LYS A 127 1.01 5.49 -13.85
N GLU A 128 -0.13 6.17 -13.78
CA GLU A 128 -0.19 7.63 -13.62
C GLU A 128 0.42 8.08 -12.30
N GLN A 129 0.10 7.39 -11.20
CA GLN A 129 0.69 7.62 -9.88
C GLN A 129 2.21 7.41 -9.90
N LEU A 130 2.68 6.31 -10.51
CA LEU A 130 4.11 6.05 -10.66
C LEU A 130 4.81 7.19 -11.42
N LEU A 131 4.23 7.63 -12.54
CA LEU A 131 4.77 8.76 -13.32
C LEU A 131 4.76 10.07 -12.52
N ALA A 132 3.73 10.32 -11.71
CA ALA A 132 3.67 11.49 -10.85
C ALA A 132 4.78 11.48 -9.78
N VAL A 133 5.01 10.32 -9.14
CA VAL A 133 6.11 10.14 -8.17
C VAL A 133 7.47 10.36 -8.83
N MET A 134 7.71 9.76 -10.00
CA MET A 134 8.98 9.95 -10.73
C MET A 134 9.24 11.42 -11.09
N LYS A 135 8.20 12.17 -11.50
CA LYS A 135 8.32 13.60 -11.78
C LYS A 135 8.59 14.40 -10.52
N ALA A 136 7.94 14.09 -9.40
CA ALA A 136 8.19 14.73 -8.12
C ALA A 136 9.63 14.50 -7.65
N ASP A 137 10.13 13.27 -7.78
CA ASP A 137 11.52 12.91 -7.44
C ASP A 137 12.52 13.68 -8.32
N GLN A 138 12.25 13.79 -9.63
CA GLN A 138 13.09 14.58 -10.54
C GLN A 138 13.18 16.05 -10.09
N ILE A 139 12.04 16.69 -9.82
CA ILE A 139 11.98 18.08 -9.36
C ILE A 139 12.72 18.24 -8.04
N PHE A 140 12.56 17.28 -7.12
CA PHE A 140 13.27 17.29 -5.85
C PHE A 140 14.80 17.25 -6.04
N TRP A 141 15.30 16.37 -6.92
CA TRP A 141 16.72 16.29 -7.22
C TRP A 141 17.27 17.55 -7.89
N GLU A 142 16.52 18.15 -8.81
CA GLU A 142 16.89 19.42 -9.45
C GLU A 142 16.98 20.56 -8.43
N HIS A 143 16.00 20.66 -7.53
CA HIS A 143 15.97 21.64 -6.47
C HIS A 143 17.11 21.46 -5.45
N GLU A 144 17.42 20.22 -5.06
CA GLU A 144 18.57 19.93 -4.19
C GLU A 144 19.91 20.29 -4.84
N LYS A 145 20.07 20.04 -6.14
CA LYS A 145 21.26 20.48 -6.89
C LYS A 145 21.36 21.99 -6.94
N GLU A 146 20.25 22.70 -7.20
CA GLU A 146 20.23 24.15 -7.26
C GLU A 146 20.59 24.78 -5.90
N LYS A 147 20.06 24.24 -4.80
CA LYS A 147 20.43 24.67 -3.44
C LYS A 147 21.92 24.54 -3.17
N LYS A 148 22.51 23.38 -3.49
CA LYS A 148 23.96 23.15 -3.33
C LYS A 148 24.77 24.14 -4.17
N TYR A 149 24.36 24.34 -5.42
CA TYR A 149 25.02 25.31 -6.30
C TYR A 149 24.95 26.74 -5.76
N LYS A 150 23.81 27.17 -5.23
CA LYS A 150 23.65 28.50 -4.59
C LYS A 150 24.56 28.63 -3.37
N ALA A 151 24.56 27.64 -2.48
CA ALA A 151 25.44 27.63 -1.31
C ALA A 151 26.93 27.70 -1.70
N ASP A 152 27.36 26.91 -2.69
CA ASP A 152 28.74 26.93 -3.19
C ASP A 152 29.13 28.27 -3.83
N LYS A 153 28.16 28.96 -4.44
CA LYS A 153 28.38 30.30 -5.00
C LYS A 153 28.51 31.33 -3.87
N GLU A 154 27.62 31.32 -2.89
CA GLU A 154 27.68 32.20 -1.72
C GLU A 154 28.99 32.01 -0.94
N HIS A 155 29.42 30.77 -0.73
CA HIS A 155 30.70 30.49 -0.09
C HIS A 155 31.90 31.06 -0.85
N ARG A 156 31.89 30.97 -2.18
CA ARG A 156 32.92 31.59 -3.03
C ARG A 156 32.90 33.12 -2.93
N GLU A 157 31.73 33.73 -3.00
CA GLU A 157 31.58 35.19 -2.87
C GLU A 157 32.10 35.69 -1.51
N VAL A 158 31.81 34.97 -0.42
CA VAL A 158 32.33 35.29 0.92
C VAL A 158 33.86 35.13 0.98
N GLN A 159 34.39 34.06 0.39
CA GLN A 159 35.83 33.82 0.34
C GLN A 159 36.55 34.95 -0.43
N ASP A 160 36.03 35.33 -1.59
CA ASP A 160 36.58 36.41 -2.41
C ASP A 160 36.53 37.76 -1.67
N ALA A 161 35.42 38.07 -0.99
CA ALA A 161 35.29 39.26 -0.17
C ALA A 161 36.34 39.29 0.97
N HIS A 162 36.59 38.14 1.61
CA HIS A 162 37.61 38.03 2.65
C HIS A 162 39.02 38.27 2.10
N ILE A 163 39.34 37.69 0.93
CA ILE A 163 40.63 37.91 0.25
C ILE A 163 40.83 39.39 -0.09
N GLN A 164 39.78 40.05 -0.61
CA GLN A 164 39.82 41.48 -0.91
C GLN A 164 40.04 42.33 0.35
N GLN A 165 39.37 41.99 1.46
CA GLN A 165 39.54 42.68 2.74
C GLN A 165 40.95 42.48 3.29
N MET A 166 41.51 41.26 3.23
CA MET A 166 42.89 40.97 3.62
C MET A 166 43.89 41.77 2.78
N ALA A 167 43.70 41.85 1.47
CA ALA A 167 44.55 42.62 0.57
C ALA A 167 44.52 44.11 0.91
N LYS A 168 43.31 44.68 1.13
CA LYS A 168 43.13 46.07 1.56
C LYS A 168 43.81 46.36 2.90
N ASN A 169 43.62 45.49 3.89
CA ASN A 169 44.24 45.65 5.21
C ASN A 169 45.77 45.58 5.13
N LYS A 170 46.31 44.66 4.32
CA LYS A 170 47.76 44.55 4.10
C LYS A 170 48.32 45.78 3.40
N PHE A 171 47.60 46.35 2.44
CA PHE A 171 47.98 47.60 1.78
C PHE A 171 47.97 48.77 2.77
N ASN A 172 46.89 48.94 3.54
CA ASN A 172 46.77 49.98 4.56
C ASN A 172 47.86 49.86 5.62
N ALA A 173 48.19 48.65 6.08
CA ALA A 173 49.26 48.42 7.06
C ALA A 173 50.63 48.81 6.50
N LYS A 174 50.92 48.55 5.22
CA LYS A 174 52.15 49.03 4.58
C LYS A 174 52.20 50.55 4.49
N GLN A 175 51.09 51.19 4.11
CA GLN A 175 51.01 52.65 4.04
C GLN A 175 51.18 53.30 5.42
N ALA A 176 50.55 52.75 6.46
CA ALA A 176 50.70 53.23 7.83
C ALA A 176 52.15 53.11 8.32
N LYS A 177 52.82 51.97 8.06
CA LYS A 177 54.25 51.81 8.38
C LYS A 177 55.13 52.81 7.65
N GLN A 178 54.86 53.09 6.39
CA GLN A 178 55.62 54.07 5.63
C GLN A 178 55.42 55.48 6.22
N ALA A 179 54.18 55.86 6.54
CA ALA A 179 53.88 57.14 7.18
C ALA A 179 54.56 57.28 8.56
N GLU A 180 54.60 56.21 9.34
CA GLU A 180 55.30 56.17 10.63
C GLU A 180 56.81 56.37 10.45
N LEU A 181 57.43 55.68 9.49
CA LEU A 181 58.85 55.87 9.18
C LEU A 181 59.15 57.30 8.72
N ASP A 182 58.29 57.88 7.89
CA ASP A 182 58.49 59.23 7.39
C ASP A 182 58.28 60.29 8.50
N TYR A 183 57.33 60.08 9.41
CA TYR A 183 57.18 60.88 10.62
C TYR A 183 58.40 60.80 11.55
N CYS A 184 58.94 59.59 11.76
CA CYS A 184 60.17 59.40 12.53
C CYS A 184 61.35 60.17 11.93
N LYS A 185 61.56 60.09 10.60
CA LYS A 185 62.61 60.84 9.91
C LYS A 185 62.47 62.36 10.08
N LEU A 186 61.25 62.89 9.92
CA LEU A 186 60.99 64.31 10.11
C LEU A 186 61.27 64.76 11.55
N THR A 187 60.86 63.95 12.52
CA THR A 187 61.10 64.21 13.94
C THR A 187 62.60 64.16 14.26
N GLU A 188 63.32 63.18 13.74
CA GLU A 188 64.77 63.06 13.91
C GLU A 188 65.52 64.22 13.27
N ALA A 189 65.11 64.68 12.08
CA ALA A 189 65.67 65.85 11.42
C ALA A 189 65.45 67.13 12.25
N LEU A 190 64.24 67.32 12.79
CA LEU A 190 63.93 68.45 13.67
C LEU A 190 64.75 68.43 14.96
N VAL A 191 64.89 67.25 15.59
CA VAL A 191 65.72 67.07 16.78
C VAL A 191 67.19 67.38 16.47
N ALA A 192 67.70 66.93 15.32
CA ALA A 192 69.08 67.23 14.91
C ALA A 192 69.32 68.73 14.67
N GLU A 193 68.35 69.45 14.11
CA GLU A 193 68.42 70.91 13.96
C GLU A 193 68.40 71.61 15.32
N LYS A 194 67.48 71.22 16.22
CA LYS A 194 67.41 71.76 17.59
C LYS A 194 68.66 71.49 18.40
N GLU A 195 69.26 70.31 18.23
CA GLU A 195 70.53 69.98 18.87
C GLU A 195 71.67 70.86 18.36
N LYS A 196 71.72 71.16 17.04
CA LYS A 196 72.71 72.10 16.51
C LYS A 196 72.54 73.49 17.12
N GLU A 197 71.31 74.01 17.16
CA GLU A 197 71.01 75.30 17.82
C GLU A 197 71.48 75.31 19.29
N PHE A 198 71.24 74.22 20.03
CA PHE A 198 71.66 74.10 21.42
C PHE A 198 73.19 74.05 21.57
N GLN A 199 73.89 73.30 20.72
CA GLN A 199 75.35 73.23 20.72
C GLN A 199 75.98 74.57 20.36
N ASP A 200 75.42 75.29 19.39
CA ASP A 200 75.87 76.62 19.00
C ASP A 200 75.74 77.60 20.17
N TYR A 201 74.56 77.64 20.81
CA TYR A 201 74.33 78.44 22.02
C TYR A 201 75.26 78.06 23.18
N ALA A 202 75.47 76.76 23.42
CA ALA A 202 76.36 76.29 24.49
C ALA A 202 77.82 76.73 24.25
N ARG A 203 78.27 76.78 22.98
CA ARG A 203 79.60 77.31 22.63
C ARG A 203 79.70 78.80 22.92
N GLU A 204 78.70 79.59 22.52
CA GLU A 204 78.65 81.03 22.81
C GLU A 204 78.72 81.30 24.32
N VAL A 205 77.98 80.54 25.13
CA VAL A 205 78.02 80.67 26.61
C VAL A 205 79.40 80.30 27.17
N ILE A 206 80.02 79.24 26.67
CA ILE A 206 81.37 78.83 27.09
C ILE A 206 82.40 79.91 26.73
N GLU A 207 82.33 80.47 25.53
CA GLU A 207 83.20 81.56 25.06
C GLU A 207 83.02 82.79 25.96
N LEU A 208 81.79 83.25 26.18
CA LEU A 208 81.49 84.41 27.02
C LEU A 208 81.94 84.23 28.48
N GLU A 209 81.66 83.08 29.11
CA GLU A 209 82.11 82.79 30.48
C GLU A 209 83.63 82.68 30.57
N SER A 210 84.30 82.22 29.50
CA SER A 210 85.77 82.16 29.42
C SER A 210 86.44 83.52 29.37
N GLU A 211 85.78 84.51 28.75
CA GLU A 211 86.28 85.87 28.66
C GLU A 211 86.00 86.69 29.92
N THR A 212 84.84 86.46 30.56
CA THR A 212 84.33 87.32 31.65
C THR A 212 84.70 86.85 33.05
N THR A 213 84.81 85.53 33.29
CA THR A 213 85.06 85.01 34.63
C THR A 213 86.11 83.89 34.64
N ASN A 214 87.08 83.98 35.55
CA ASN A 214 88.12 82.96 35.77
C ASN A 214 87.57 81.69 36.48
N LYS A 215 86.38 81.21 36.08
CA LYS A 215 85.66 80.07 36.66
C LYS A 215 86.09 78.75 36.01
N TYR A 216 85.86 77.65 36.72
CA TYR A 216 86.20 76.29 36.28
C TYR A 216 85.25 75.81 35.16
N ILE A 217 85.58 76.13 33.90
CA ILE A 217 84.76 75.87 32.69
C ILE A 217 84.88 74.42 32.19
N TYR A 218 85.85 73.66 32.72
CA TYR A 218 86.13 72.28 32.32
C TYR A 218 84.89 71.35 32.29
N PRO A 219 83.93 71.40 33.23
CA PRO A 219 82.73 70.56 33.19
C PRO A 219 81.83 70.85 31.98
N LEU A 220 81.69 72.12 31.59
CA LEU A 220 80.87 72.53 30.44
C LEU A 220 81.51 72.08 29.12
N VAL A 221 82.83 72.28 28.98
CA VAL A 221 83.60 71.81 27.82
C VAL A 221 83.56 70.29 27.70
N LYS A 222 83.61 69.58 28.83
CA LYS A 222 83.49 68.12 28.87
C LYS A 222 82.10 67.65 28.45
N ALA A 223 81.04 68.36 28.84
CA ALA A 223 79.67 68.05 28.45
C ALA A 223 79.42 68.23 26.94
N VAL A 224 79.87 69.36 26.37
CA VAL A 224 79.76 69.64 24.92
C VAL A 224 80.50 68.58 24.09
N LYS A 225 81.71 68.19 24.49
CA LYS A 225 82.48 67.12 23.83
C LYS A 225 81.83 65.73 23.92
N GLY A 226 80.93 65.52 24.89
CA GLY A 226 80.24 64.24 25.09
C GLY A 226 79.19 63.93 24.02
N GLY A 227 78.72 64.94 23.30
CA GLY A 227 77.68 64.83 22.27
C GLY A 227 76.28 64.55 22.83
N PRO A 228 75.26 64.53 21.95
CA PRO A 228 73.86 64.34 22.33
C PRO A 228 73.61 62.99 23.01
N GLY A 229 72.90 63.01 24.15
CA GLY A 229 72.46 61.81 24.88
C GLY A 229 73.35 61.37 26.06
N GLY A 230 74.59 61.88 26.18
CA GLY A 230 75.44 61.70 27.37
C GLY A 230 75.77 60.26 27.80
N GLY A 231 75.36 59.26 27.01
CA GLY A 231 75.53 57.84 27.31
C GLY A 231 76.92 57.30 26.99
N HIS A 232 77.17 56.04 27.37
CA HIS A 232 78.44 55.34 27.09
C HIS A 232 78.34 54.37 25.89
N GLY A 233 77.15 54.22 25.30
CA GLY A 233 76.89 53.35 24.16
C GLY A 233 77.56 53.81 22.86
N PRO A 234 77.52 52.98 21.81
CA PRO A 234 77.94 53.39 20.47
C PRO A 234 77.07 54.54 19.96
N VAL A 235 77.68 55.47 19.23
CA VAL A 235 76.98 56.62 18.63
C VAL A 235 76.10 56.10 17.49
N LEU A 236 74.79 56.29 17.58
CA LEU A 236 73.86 55.90 16.52
C LEU A 236 73.82 57.00 15.45
N VAL A 237 74.69 56.86 14.45
CA VAL A 237 74.78 57.79 13.30
C VAL A 237 73.45 57.88 12.53
N ASP A 238 72.72 56.78 12.42
CA ASP A 238 71.44 56.73 11.70
C ASP A 238 70.29 57.41 12.46
N ARG A 239 70.49 57.79 13.73
CA ARG A 239 69.45 58.34 14.62
C ARG A 239 69.84 59.70 15.20
N GLY A 240 70.33 60.60 14.37
CA GLY A 240 70.71 61.96 14.77
C GLY A 240 71.96 62.03 15.66
N GLY A 241 72.79 60.99 15.65
CA GLY A 241 74.02 60.94 16.47
C GLY A 241 73.77 60.74 17.96
N LEU A 242 72.55 60.37 18.36
CA LEU A 242 72.21 60.11 19.76
C LEU A 242 73.10 58.99 20.33
N ARG A 243 73.69 59.23 21.51
CA ARG A 243 74.50 58.26 22.23
C ARG A 243 73.70 57.64 23.37
N PRO A 244 73.20 56.39 23.21
CA PRO A 244 72.39 55.76 24.24
C PRO A 244 73.21 55.43 25.49
N SER A 245 72.53 55.32 26.63
CA SER A 245 73.15 54.97 27.91
C SER A 245 73.57 53.49 28.02
N TYR A 246 73.08 52.61 27.13
CA TYR A 246 73.34 51.17 27.14
C TYR A 246 74.43 50.76 26.11
N GLN A 247 75.14 49.66 26.37
CA GLN A 247 76.26 49.19 25.54
C GLN A 247 75.87 48.17 24.44
N ALA A 248 74.73 47.49 24.55
CA ALA A 248 74.32 46.44 23.62
C ALA A 248 72.82 46.51 23.27
N ASN A 249 72.48 46.27 22.01
CA ASN A 249 71.13 46.01 21.51
C ASN A 249 70.99 44.53 21.13
N ASP A 250 69.80 43.93 21.33
CA ASP A 250 69.40 42.70 20.63
C ASP A 250 69.08 42.99 19.14
N ILE A 251 68.96 41.95 18.30
CA ILE A 251 68.52 42.06 16.88
C ILE A 251 67.16 42.77 16.73
N THR A 252 66.38 42.85 17.81
CA THR A 252 65.09 43.54 17.92
C THR A 252 65.19 45.01 18.36
N GLY A 253 66.38 45.50 18.72
CA GLY A 253 66.61 46.89 19.15
C GLY A 253 66.22 47.22 20.60
N VAL A 254 65.95 46.20 21.42
CA VAL A 254 65.58 46.38 22.85
C VAL A 254 66.83 46.62 23.71
N GLN A 255 66.74 47.60 24.62
CA GLN A 255 67.82 47.96 25.55
C GLN A 255 68.10 46.81 26.53
N LEU A 256 69.33 46.29 26.53
CA LEU A 256 69.75 45.28 27.50
C LEU A 256 70.35 45.93 28.76
N PRO A 257 70.04 45.43 29.96
CA PRO A 257 70.74 45.81 31.18
C PRO A 257 72.24 45.54 31.07
N PHE A 258 73.05 46.31 31.78
CA PHE A 258 74.49 46.11 31.88
C PHE A 258 74.80 44.75 32.54
N TYR A 259 75.17 43.74 31.75
CA TYR A 259 75.58 42.43 32.28
C TYR A 259 77.11 42.39 32.46
N ASN A 260 77.57 42.47 33.71
CA ASN A 260 78.88 41.96 34.08
C ASN A 260 78.88 40.43 33.86
N SER A 261 79.70 39.94 32.94
CA SER A 261 79.72 38.55 32.50
C SER A 261 80.26 37.57 33.55
N GLN A 262 79.43 37.21 34.53
CA GLN A 262 79.54 35.93 35.22
C GLN A 262 78.28 35.11 34.94
N GLY A 263 78.31 34.37 33.83
CA GLY A 263 77.19 33.52 33.43
C GLY A 263 77.04 32.32 34.37
N PRO A 264 75.81 32.00 34.84
CA PRO A 264 75.58 30.78 35.60
C PRO A 264 75.64 29.56 34.68
N LYS A 265 76.41 28.55 35.08
CA LYS A 265 76.53 27.24 34.39
C LYS A 265 75.23 26.44 34.53
N TYR A 266 74.18 26.78 33.77
CA TYR A 266 72.93 26.04 33.79
C TYR A 266 72.88 25.00 32.66
N ASN A 267 72.78 23.72 33.03
CA ASN A 267 72.84 22.59 32.09
C ASN A 267 71.48 22.37 31.40
N PHE A 268 71.36 22.90 30.19
CA PHE A 268 70.14 22.91 29.35
C PHE A 268 69.62 21.51 28.95
N GLN A 269 70.40 20.44 29.17
CA GLN A 269 69.96 19.08 28.85
C GLN A 269 68.86 18.55 29.77
N LYS A 270 68.76 19.03 31.02
CA LYS A 270 67.74 18.54 31.97
C LYS A 270 66.33 19.08 31.67
N SER A 271 66.20 20.28 31.10
CA SER A 271 64.89 20.89 30.82
C SER A 271 64.23 20.35 29.55
N LYS A 272 65.01 19.85 28.57
CA LYS A 272 64.49 19.28 27.32
C LYS A 272 63.54 18.10 27.54
N ARG A 273 63.82 17.23 28.52
CA ARG A 273 62.94 16.09 28.88
C ARG A 273 61.59 16.51 29.46
N ARG A 274 61.50 17.70 30.07
CA ARG A 274 60.25 18.20 30.67
C ARG A 274 59.30 18.84 29.65
N LEU A 275 59.81 19.28 28.50
CA LEU A 275 59.06 19.95 27.44
C LEU A 275 58.57 18.99 26.33
N GLY A 276 58.69 17.68 26.54
CA GLY A 276 58.14 16.67 25.62
C GLY A 276 58.88 16.52 24.29
N PHE A 277 60.01 17.20 24.09
CA PHE A 277 60.85 17.00 22.91
C PHE A 277 61.78 15.81 23.14
N THR A 278 61.33 14.62 22.71
CA THR A 278 62.19 13.47 22.45
C THR A 278 62.51 13.47 20.96
N TRP A 279 63.78 13.72 20.61
CA TRP A 279 64.38 13.12 19.42
C TRP A 279 64.80 11.70 19.78
#